data_AF-A0AAW5VRW7-F1
#
_entry.id   AF-A0AAW5VRW7-F1
#
_cell.length_a   1.000
_cell.length_b   1.000
_cell.length_c   1.000
_cell.angle_alpha   90.00
_cell.angle_beta   90.00
_cell.angle_gamma   90.00
#
_symmetry.space_group_name_H-M   'P 1'
#
loop_
_entity.id
_entity.type
_entity.pdbx_description
1 polymer ?
#
loop_
_entity_poly.entity_id
_entity_poly.type
_entity_poly.pdbx_seq_one_letter_code
_entity_poly.pdbx_strand_id
1 'polypeptide(L)'
;MKRKISVILSLLFLFILFWAQWNWKHLSSFPSIISSFYSKEYCSCYFVMQLSEEQCHNFARQWVPISEFKLDKENMSVTVKGLGRTNTAKYLSKEYGCTLVTD
;
A
#
# COMPACT_ATOMS: atom_id res chain seq x y z
N MET A 1 -18.88 31.58 23.87
CA MET A 1 -18.25 31.13 22.60
C MET A 1 -17.69 29.70 22.69
N LYS A 2 -16.85 29.38 23.68
CA LYS A 2 -16.25 28.03 23.86
C LYS A 2 -17.26 26.86 23.84
N ARG A 3 -18.41 27.00 24.53
CA ARG A 3 -19.48 25.99 24.52
C ARG A 3 -20.07 25.73 23.12
N LYS A 4 -20.28 26.77 22.32
CA LYS A 4 -20.81 26.64 20.95
C LYS A 4 -19.80 25.95 20.03
N ILE A 5 -18.52 26.29 20.13
CA ILE A 5 -17.44 25.65 19.36
C ILE A 5 -17.32 24.17 19.71
N SER A 6 -17.35 23.82 21.01
CA SER A 6 -17.29 22.43 21.46
C SER A 6 -18.47 21.59 20.94
N VAL A 7 -19.69 22.14 20.94
CA VAL A 7 -20.86 21.46 20.36
C VAL A 7 -20.68 21.25 18.85
N ILE A 8 -20.22 22.25 18.11
CA ILE A 8 -19.98 22.14 16.67
C ILE A 8 -18.93 21.07 16.35
N LEU A 9 -17.80 21.07 17.06
CA LEU A 9 -16.76 20.05 16.88
C LEU A 9 -17.27 18.64 17.20
N SER A 10 -18.11 18.50 18.24
CA SER A 10 -18.71 17.21 18.59
C SER A 10 -19.65 16.72 17.50
N LEU A 11 -20.50 17.60 16.95
CA LEU A 11 -21.38 17.26 15.83
C LEU A 11 -20.60 16.91 14.57
N LEU A 12 -19.53 17.65 14.26
CA LEU A 12 -18.66 17.35 13.13
C LEU A 12 -17.98 15.99 13.29
N PHE A 13 -17.49 15.68 14.49
CA PHE A 13 -16.86 14.39 14.79
C PHE A 13 -17.85 13.23 14.62
N LEU A 14 -19.07 13.37 15.15
CA LEU A 14 -20.13 12.37 14.96
C LEU A 14 -20.50 12.19 13.49
N PHE A 15 -20.55 13.29 12.73
CA PHE A 15 -20.78 13.24 11.28
C PHE A 15 -19.68 12.47 10.55
N ILE A 16 -18.40 12.73 10.88
CA ILE A 16 -17.25 12.00 10.29
C ILE A 16 -17.30 10.52 10.65
N LEU A 17 -17.62 10.16 11.89
CA LEU A 17 -17.75 8.76 12.31
C LEU A 17 -18.88 8.04 11.55
N PHE A 18 -20.04 8.68 11.42
CA PHE A 18 -21.16 8.11 10.67
C PHE A 18 -20.80 7.92 9.19
N TRP A 19 -20.16 8.94 8.58
CA TRP A 19 -19.66 8.86 7.21
C TRP A 19 -18.62 7.74 7.05
N ALA A 20 -17.68 7.61 7.99
CA ALA A 20 -16.65 6.59 7.95
C ALA A 20 -17.23 5.18 8.07
N GLN A 21 -18.22 4.98 8.95
CA GLN A 21 -18.92 3.71 9.09
C GLN A 21 -19.68 3.34 7.81
N TRP A 22 -20.38 4.30 7.19
CA TRP A 22 -21.08 4.08 5.93
C TRP A 22 -20.12 3.72 4.78
N ASN A 23 -18.91 4.30 4.79
CA ASN A 23 -17.88 4.09 3.77
C ASN A 23 -16.79 3.10 4.21
N TRP A 24 -17.05 2.28 5.23
CA TRP A 24 -16.03 1.45 5.86
C TRP A 24 -15.33 0.51 4.89
N LYS A 25 -16.09 -0.05 3.93
CA LYS A 25 -15.54 -0.89 2.86
C LYS A 25 -14.39 -0.19 2.13
N HIS A 26 -14.59 1.05 1.68
CA HIS A 26 -13.56 1.81 0.96
C HIS A 26 -12.38 2.20 1.86
N LEU A 27 -12.67 2.67 3.08
CA LEU A 27 -11.63 3.04 4.04
C LEU A 27 -10.75 1.85 4.42
N SER A 28 -11.33 0.67 4.60
CA SER A 28 -10.60 -0.55 4.97
C SER A 28 -9.71 -1.11 3.85
N SER A 29 -10.03 -0.82 2.58
CA SER A 29 -9.25 -1.25 1.41
C SER A 29 -8.08 -0.31 1.10
N PHE A 30 -8.08 0.93 1.61
CA PHE A 30 -7.04 1.90 1.32
C PHE A 30 -5.66 1.50 1.88
N PRO A 31 -5.51 1.03 3.14
CA PRO A 31 -4.19 0.76 3.73
C PRO A 31 -3.31 -0.22 2.95
N SER A 32 -3.91 -1.20 2.26
CA SER A 32 -3.12 -2.15 1.46
C SER A 32 -2.51 -1.53 0.22
N ILE A 33 -2.99 -0.37 -0.25
CA ILE A 33 -2.54 0.24 -1.51
C ILE A 33 -1.04 0.49 -1.53
N ILE A 34 -0.45 0.89 -0.40
CA ILE A 34 0.97 1.25 -0.31
C ILE A 34 1.85 0.02 -0.49
N SER A 35 1.64 -1.02 0.33
CA SER A 35 2.42 -2.26 0.25
C SER A 35 2.17 -3.02 -1.05
N SER A 36 0.92 -3.07 -1.52
CA SER A 36 0.58 -3.78 -2.77
C SER A 36 1.13 -3.09 -4.02
N PHE A 37 1.04 -1.75 -4.12
CA PHE A 37 1.66 -1.01 -5.21
C PHE A 37 3.18 -1.18 -5.19
N TYR A 38 3.82 -0.89 -4.06
CA TYR A 38 5.28 -0.90 -3.97
C TYR A 38 5.86 -2.27 -4.29
N SER A 39 5.30 -3.35 -3.72
CA SER A 39 5.76 -4.72 -3.99
C SER A 39 5.66 -5.08 -5.47
N LYS A 40 4.54 -4.73 -6.14
CA LYS A 40 4.30 -5.07 -7.54
C LYS A 40 5.18 -4.26 -8.51
N GLU A 41 5.28 -2.96 -8.31
CA GLU A 41 6.10 -2.09 -9.17
C GLU A 41 7.59 -2.39 -9.00
N TYR A 42 8.06 -2.59 -7.76
CA TYR A 42 9.44 -3.02 -7.52
C TYR A 42 9.70 -4.39 -8.17
N CYS A 43 8.84 -5.38 -7.96
CA CYS A 43 9.00 -6.71 -8.53
C CYS A 43 9.10 -6.66 -10.05
N SER A 44 8.23 -5.88 -10.71
CA SER A 44 8.22 -5.75 -12.17
C SER A 44 9.49 -5.05 -12.66
N CYS A 45 9.88 -3.94 -12.02
CA CYS A 45 11.13 -3.26 -12.32
C CYS A 45 12.36 -4.18 -12.18
N TYR A 46 12.40 -5.01 -11.14
CA TYR A 46 13.55 -5.84 -10.85
C TYR A 46 13.60 -7.10 -11.70
N PHE A 47 12.54 -7.91 -11.71
CA PHE A 47 12.55 -9.21 -12.39
C PHE A 47 12.18 -9.15 -13.87
N VAL A 48 11.30 -8.23 -14.28
CA VAL A 48 10.90 -8.09 -15.69
C VAL A 48 11.85 -7.16 -16.43
N MET A 49 12.12 -5.98 -15.88
CA MET A 49 12.93 -4.96 -16.54
C MET A 49 14.43 -5.08 -16.24
N GLN A 50 14.82 -5.91 -15.26
CA GLN A 50 16.22 -6.18 -14.90
C GLN A 50 17.02 -4.91 -14.55
N LEU A 51 16.37 -3.95 -13.89
CA LEU A 51 17.02 -2.72 -13.41
C LEU A 51 17.66 -2.91 -12.03
N SER A 52 18.47 -1.95 -11.59
CA SER A 52 19.12 -2.01 -10.28
C SER A 52 18.11 -1.84 -9.13
N GLU A 53 18.46 -2.34 -7.95
CA GLU A 53 17.62 -2.22 -6.76
C GLU A 53 17.31 -0.74 -6.42
N GLU A 54 18.29 0.16 -6.61
CA GLU A 54 18.11 1.59 -6.39
C GLU A 54 17.09 2.20 -7.37
N GLN A 55 17.21 1.88 -8.66
CA GLN A 55 16.26 2.33 -9.67
C GLN A 55 14.85 1.85 -9.34
N CYS A 56 14.71 0.61 -8.90
CA CYS A 56 13.40 0.04 -8.53
C CYS A 56 12.83 0.63 -7.24
N HIS A 57 13.66 0.95 -6.25
CA HIS A 57 13.19 1.69 -5.08
C HIS A 57 12.69 3.09 -5.43
N ASN A 58 13.36 3.77 -6.36
CA ASN A 58 12.95 5.09 -6.84
C ASN A 58 11.68 5.01 -7.69
N PHE A 59 11.56 3.99 -8.54
CA PHE A 59 10.39 3.75 -9.38
C PHE A 59 9.14 3.42 -8.55
N ALA A 60 9.27 2.56 -7.55
CA ALA A 60 8.16 2.16 -6.68
C ALA A 60 7.81 3.19 -5.59
N ARG A 61 8.61 4.26 -5.43
CA ARG A 61 8.46 5.24 -4.36
C ARG A 61 7.12 5.96 -4.43
N GLN A 62 6.45 6.07 -3.29
CA GLN A 62 5.24 6.86 -3.10
C GLN A 62 5.44 7.94 -2.04
N TRP A 63 4.51 8.89 -1.96
CA TRP A 63 4.50 9.94 -0.92
C TRP A 63 4.39 9.39 0.50
N VAL A 64 3.67 8.27 0.66
CA VAL A 64 3.56 7.56 1.94
C VAL A 64 4.68 6.53 2.01
N PRO A 65 5.54 6.55 3.05
CA PRO A 65 6.64 5.62 3.16
C PRO A 65 6.16 4.20 3.48
N ILE A 66 6.91 3.22 3.01
CA ILE A 66 6.83 1.83 3.46
C ILE A 66 7.56 1.69 4.80
N SER A 67 7.20 0.69 5.60
CA SER A 67 7.84 0.41 6.89
C SER A 67 8.83 -0.75 6.82
N GLU A 68 8.60 -1.73 5.96
CA GLU A 68 9.49 -2.89 5.80
C GLU A 68 9.54 -3.31 4.32
N PHE A 69 10.69 -3.82 3.89
CA PHE A 69 10.95 -4.30 2.53
C PHE A 69 11.79 -5.57 2.58
N LYS A 70 11.41 -6.59 1.80
CA LYS A 70 12.16 -7.84 1.62
C LYS A 70 12.12 -8.28 0.15
N LEU A 71 13.29 -8.37 -0.46
CA LEU A 71 13.50 -8.98 -1.77
C LEU A 71 13.94 -10.44 -1.57
N ASP A 72 13.20 -11.37 -2.16
CA ASP A 72 13.54 -12.80 -2.20
C ASP A 72 13.87 -13.17 -3.65
N LYS A 73 15.17 -13.24 -3.95
CA LYS A 73 15.67 -13.54 -5.31
C LYS A 73 15.50 -15.01 -5.67
N GLU A 74 15.49 -15.91 -4.70
CA GLU A 74 15.34 -17.35 -4.92
C GLU A 74 13.93 -17.69 -5.36
N ASN A 75 12.92 -17.12 -4.68
CA ASN A 75 11.50 -17.30 -4.99
C ASN A 75 10.95 -16.28 -6.00
N MET A 76 11.81 -15.38 -6.49
CA MET A 76 11.46 -14.27 -7.38
C MET A 76 10.25 -13.46 -6.88
N SER A 77 10.32 -13.05 -5.61
CA SER A 77 9.22 -12.33 -4.95
C SER A 77 9.69 -11.14 -4.13
N VAL A 78 8.78 -10.21 -3.89
CA VAL A 78 9.01 -8.98 -3.14
C VAL A 78 7.90 -8.82 -2.13
N THR A 79 8.25 -8.73 -0.85
CA THR A 79 7.31 -8.51 0.25
C THR A 79 7.52 -7.14 0.86
N VAL A 80 6.45 -6.38 1.01
CA VAL A 80 6.47 -5.01 1.53
C VAL A 80 5.41 -4.83 2.59
N LYS A 81 5.73 -4.03 3.62
CA LYS A 81 4.77 -3.59 4.62
C LYS A 81 4.60 -2.07 4.57
N GLY A 82 3.36 -1.60 4.65
CA GLY A 82 3.00 -0.18 4.68
C GLY A 82 1.61 0.00 5.28
N LEU A 83 1.41 1.08 6.05
CA LEU A 83 0.14 1.37 6.74
C LEU A 83 -0.45 0.17 7.52
N GLY A 84 0.41 -0.67 8.11
CA GLY A 84 0.00 -1.85 8.88
C GLY A 84 -0.48 -3.03 8.03
N ARG A 85 -0.32 -3.00 6.70
CA ARG A 85 -0.62 -4.11 5.80
C ARG A 85 0.66 -4.64 5.18
N THR A 86 0.69 -5.95 4.97
CA THR A 86 1.80 -6.66 4.30
C THR A 86 1.27 -7.26 3.00
N ASN A 87 2.00 -7.07 1.90
CA ASN A 87 1.66 -7.65 0.62
C ASN A 87 2.91 -8.18 -0.07
N THR A 88 2.74 -9.26 -0.81
CA THR A 88 3.80 -9.90 -1.59
C THR A 88 3.43 -9.89 -3.06
N ALA A 89 4.37 -9.51 -3.90
CA ALA A 89 4.30 -9.69 -5.34
C ALA A 89 5.29 -10.78 -5.77
N LYS A 90 4.88 -11.62 -6.71
CA LYS A 90 5.71 -12.69 -7.27
C LYS A 90 5.76 -12.59 -8.79
N TYR A 91 6.96 -12.71 -9.33
CA TYR A 91 7.17 -12.81 -10.76
C TYR A 91 6.64 -14.16 -11.26
N LEU A 92 5.81 -14.14 -12.30
CA LEU A 92 5.27 -15.35 -12.92
C LEU A 92 6.01 -15.71 -14.20
N SER A 93 6.15 -14.74 -15.11
CA SER A 93 6.79 -14.91 -16.42
C SER A 93 6.97 -13.53 -17.08
N LYS A 94 7.57 -13.49 -18.26
CA LYS A 94 7.76 -12.25 -19.00
C LYS A 94 6.44 -11.67 -19.51
N GLU A 95 5.49 -12.53 -19.88
CA GLU A 95 4.19 -12.17 -20.44
C GLU A 95 3.23 -11.68 -19.34
N TYR A 96 3.25 -12.34 -18.17
CA TYR A 96 2.36 -12.01 -17.05
C TYR A 96 2.99 -11.03 -16.03
N GLY A 97 4.31 -10.84 -16.09
CA GLY A 97 5.05 -9.97 -15.18
C GLY A 97 4.94 -10.41 -13.71
N CYS A 98 4.88 -9.43 -12.81
CA CYS A 98 4.64 -9.67 -11.40
C CYS A 98 3.17 -9.50 -11.02
N THR A 99 2.64 -10.46 -10.28
CA THR A 99 1.29 -10.40 -9.68
C THR A 99 1.36 -10.34 -8.16
N LEU A 100 0.33 -9.80 -7.54
CA LEU A 100 0.15 -9.95 -6.09
C LEU A 100 -0.19 -11.40 -5.76
N VAL A 101 0.47 -11.94 -4.76
CA VAL A 101 0.08 -13.21 -4.16
C VAL A 101 -1.23 -12.95 -3.42
N THR A 102 -2.28 -13.63 -3.85
CA THR A 102 -3.56 -13.69 -3.16
C THR A 102 -3.54 -14.99 -2.37
N ASP A 103 -3.73 -14.89 -1.05
CA ASP A 103 -4.14 -16.04 -0.25
C ASP A 103 -5.59 -16.41 -0.60
#